data_AF-A0A7X1VN79-F1
#
_entry.id   AF-A0A7X1VN79-F1
#
_cell.length_a   1.000
_cell.length_b   1.000
_cell.length_c   1.000
_cell.angle_alpha   90.00
_cell.angle_beta   90.00
_cell.angle_gamma   90.00
#
_symmetry.space_group_name_H-M   'P 1'
#
loop_
_entity.id
_entity.type
_entity.pdbx_description
1 polymer ?
#
loop_
_entity_poly.entity_id
_entity_poly.type
_entity_poly.pdbx_seq_one_letter_code
_entity_poly.pdbx_strand_id
1 'polypeptide(L)'
;MLENIQERQIRAVFDQKTIRVYQAYSDEIADAALSNGTFRPPTFKMERMTWIKPSFLWMMYRAGWGYKDAGQRRILAMDITRTGFEWALTHSCNTHRGDVMSPEEWSNLKLKSPVRIQWDPERNLQLEPLPYRSLQIGLSKEAVSLYTGEWIQKITDVT
;
A
#
# COMPACT_ATOMS: atom_id res chain seq x y z
N MET A 1 -17.16 13.98 -20.19
CA MET A 1 -16.70 14.11 -18.79
C MET A 1 -16.89 12.76 -18.11
N LEU A 2 -16.00 12.36 -17.19
CA LEU A 2 -16.23 11.17 -16.36
C LEU A 2 -17.36 11.51 -15.37
N GLU A 3 -18.60 11.26 -15.76
CA GLU A 3 -19.76 11.49 -14.90
C GLU A 3 -19.85 10.36 -13.84
N ASN A 4 -20.10 10.76 -12.60
CA ASN A 4 -20.35 9.90 -11.43
C ASN A 4 -19.15 9.09 -10.87
N ILE A 5 -18.01 9.75 -10.61
CA ILE A 5 -16.91 9.12 -9.87
C ILE A 5 -17.27 9.02 -8.39
N GLN A 6 -17.52 7.80 -7.91
CA GLN A 6 -17.77 7.52 -6.50
C GLN A 6 -16.57 7.96 -5.63
N GLU A 7 -16.86 8.71 -4.58
CA GLU A 7 -15.86 9.10 -3.59
C GLU A 7 -15.32 7.83 -2.89
N ARG A 8 -14.00 7.75 -2.71
CA ARG A 8 -13.32 6.64 -2.02
C ARG A 8 -13.53 5.25 -2.65
N GLN A 9 -13.71 5.19 -3.96
CA GLN A 9 -13.69 3.92 -4.69
C GLN A 9 -12.27 3.32 -4.73
N ILE A 10 -12.11 2.08 -4.28
CA ILE A 10 -10.87 1.32 -4.42
C ILE A 10 -10.85 0.67 -5.79
N ARG A 11 -9.84 1.00 -6.61
CA ARG A 11 -9.60 0.41 -7.93
C ARG A 11 -8.35 -0.46 -7.85
N ALA A 12 -8.50 -1.74 -8.15
CA ALA A 12 -7.45 -2.74 -8.02
C ALA A 12 -7.64 -3.86 -9.02
N VAL A 13 -6.58 -4.60 -9.31
CA VAL A 13 -6.69 -5.94 -9.91
C VAL A 13 -7.02 -6.91 -8.78
N PHE A 14 -8.08 -7.70 -8.92
CA PHE A 14 -8.50 -8.66 -7.90
C PHE A 14 -9.26 -9.83 -8.51
N ASP A 15 -9.32 -10.92 -7.78
CA ASP A 15 -10.19 -12.07 -8.04
C ASP A 15 -10.92 -12.50 -6.75
N GLN A 16 -11.49 -13.71 -6.75
CA GLN A 16 -12.21 -14.24 -5.60
C GLN A 16 -11.33 -14.45 -4.35
N LYS A 17 -10.01 -14.61 -4.51
CA LYS A 17 -9.07 -14.98 -3.45
C LYS A 17 -8.09 -13.86 -3.11
N THR A 18 -7.69 -13.07 -4.10
CA THR A 18 -6.61 -12.10 -3.95
C THR A 18 -6.96 -10.71 -4.46
N ILE A 19 -6.24 -9.73 -3.95
CA ILE A 19 -6.19 -8.36 -4.45
C ILE A 19 -4.74 -7.95 -4.59
N ARG A 20 -4.42 -7.29 -5.71
CA ARG A 20 -3.07 -6.84 -6.01
C ARG A 20 -2.79 -5.49 -5.38
N VAL A 21 -1.63 -5.39 -4.75
CA VAL A 21 -1.05 -4.14 -4.26
C VAL A 21 0.39 -4.02 -4.72
N TYR A 22 0.88 -2.80 -4.81
CA TYR A 22 2.20 -2.47 -5.31
C TYR A 22 3.06 -1.84 -4.22
N GLN A 23 4.36 -2.11 -4.30
CA GLN A 23 5.42 -1.46 -3.53
C GLN A 23 6.66 -1.26 -4.40
N ALA A 24 7.51 -0.31 -4.04
CA ALA A 24 8.75 -0.01 -4.73
C ALA A 24 9.94 -0.15 -3.77
N TYR A 25 11.01 -0.80 -4.24
CA TYR A 25 12.17 -1.16 -3.44
C TYR A 25 13.49 -1.05 -4.23
N SER A 26 14.62 -1.14 -3.51
CA SER A 26 15.93 -1.37 -4.13
C SER A 26 16.02 -2.77 -4.73
N ASP A 27 17.02 -2.99 -5.59
CA ASP A 27 17.32 -4.32 -6.14
C ASP A 27 17.51 -5.37 -5.03
N GLU A 28 18.28 -5.04 -3.98
CA GLU A 28 18.55 -5.95 -2.85
C GLU A 28 17.27 -6.45 -2.15
N ILE A 29 16.34 -5.55 -1.84
CA ILE A 29 15.09 -5.93 -1.16
C ILE A 29 14.18 -6.68 -2.14
N ALA A 30 14.15 -6.27 -3.41
CA ALA A 30 13.32 -6.92 -4.42
C ALA A 30 13.76 -8.35 -4.70
N ASP A 31 15.04 -8.57 -4.93
CA ASP A 31 15.59 -9.90 -5.21
C ASP A 31 15.39 -10.82 -4.00
N ALA A 32 15.60 -10.32 -2.77
CA ALA A 32 15.33 -11.08 -1.55
C ALA A 32 13.83 -11.44 -1.40
N ALA A 33 12.92 -10.51 -1.70
CA ALA A 33 11.49 -10.76 -1.61
C ALA A 33 11.00 -11.77 -2.66
N LEU A 34 11.49 -11.65 -3.90
CA LEU A 34 11.19 -12.57 -4.99
C LEU A 34 11.69 -13.99 -4.67
N SER A 35 12.91 -14.12 -4.17
CA SER A 35 13.48 -15.42 -3.80
C SER A 35 12.74 -16.08 -2.64
N ASN A 36 12.28 -15.30 -1.66
CA ASN A 36 11.59 -15.83 -0.47
C ASN A 36 10.08 -16.01 -0.66
N GLY A 37 9.50 -15.45 -1.72
CA GLY A 37 8.05 -15.32 -1.90
C GLY A 37 7.36 -14.38 -0.89
N THR A 38 8.13 -13.69 -0.06
CA THR A 38 7.66 -12.74 0.96
C THR A 38 8.81 -11.86 1.47
N PHE A 39 8.52 -10.82 2.26
CA PHE A 39 9.53 -9.98 2.89
C PHE A 39 10.00 -10.56 4.23
N ARG A 40 11.32 -10.54 4.47
CA ARG A 40 11.95 -11.06 5.69
C ARG A 40 13.14 -10.20 6.15
N PRO A 41 13.46 -10.16 7.45
CA PRO A 41 14.74 -9.66 7.92
C PRO A 41 15.93 -10.45 7.35
N PRO A 42 17.13 -9.85 7.24
CA PRO A 42 17.45 -8.47 7.63
C PRO A 42 17.15 -7.42 6.55
N THR A 43 16.86 -7.84 5.31
CA THR A 43 16.66 -6.90 4.17
C THR A 43 15.38 -6.08 4.33
N PHE A 44 14.34 -6.65 4.94
CA PHE A 44 13.11 -5.95 5.27
C PHE A 44 13.00 -5.65 6.78
N LYS A 45 12.67 -4.40 7.11
CA LYS A 45 12.53 -3.92 8.50
C LYS A 45 11.08 -4.07 8.96
N MET A 46 10.84 -5.02 9.87
CA MET A 46 9.51 -5.36 10.37
C MET A 46 8.91 -4.26 11.27
N GLU A 47 9.75 -3.42 11.87
CA GLU A 47 9.35 -2.39 12.82
C GLU A 47 8.92 -1.09 12.13
N ARG A 48 9.24 -0.94 10.84
CA ARG A 48 8.87 0.25 10.06
C ARG A 48 7.49 0.07 9.47
N MET A 49 6.73 1.16 9.43
CA MET A 49 5.50 1.20 8.65
C MET A 49 5.82 0.97 7.17
N THR A 50 5.13 0.03 6.55
CA THR A 50 5.24 -0.29 5.12
C THR A 50 3.97 0.10 4.39
N TRP A 51 4.09 0.74 3.23
CA TRP A 51 2.94 1.30 2.51
C TRP A 51 2.61 0.52 1.25
N ILE A 52 1.46 -0.13 1.22
CA ILE A 52 0.92 -0.87 0.06
C ILE A 52 -0.12 -0.03 -0.67
N LYS A 53 -0.23 -0.23 -1.99
CA LYS A 53 -1.08 0.61 -2.86
C LYS A 53 -1.77 -0.23 -3.91
N PRO A 54 -3.11 -0.24 -4.01
CA PRO A 54 -3.79 -0.95 -5.09
C PRO A 54 -3.59 -0.32 -6.48
N SER A 55 -3.26 0.97 -6.55
CA SER A 55 -3.02 1.68 -7.82
C SER A 55 -1.57 1.51 -8.31
N PHE A 56 -1.43 0.98 -9.52
CA PHE A 56 -0.15 0.88 -10.21
C PHE A 56 0.40 2.26 -10.62
N LEU A 57 -0.43 3.11 -11.24
CA LEU A 57 0.02 4.42 -11.73
C LEU A 57 0.38 5.39 -10.60
N TRP A 58 -0.29 5.27 -9.46
CA TRP A 58 0.17 5.96 -8.26
C TRP A 58 1.56 5.48 -7.87
N MET A 59 1.82 4.17 -7.87
CA MET A 59 3.16 3.63 -7.59
C MET A 59 4.20 4.13 -8.58
N MET A 60 3.86 4.19 -9.88
CA MET A 60 4.75 4.75 -10.91
C MET A 60 5.08 6.22 -10.65
N TYR A 61 4.11 7.03 -10.23
CA TYR A 61 4.38 8.41 -9.83
C TYR A 61 5.34 8.49 -8.63
N ARG A 62 5.15 7.62 -7.63
CA ARG A 62 6.01 7.60 -6.43
C ARG A 62 7.45 7.24 -6.75
N ALA A 63 7.65 6.26 -7.62
CA ALA A 63 8.96 5.76 -8.04
C ALA A 63 9.55 6.49 -9.26
N GLY A 64 8.77 7.37 -9.92
CA GLY A 64 9.12 7.95 -11.22
C GLY A 64 9.46 6.89 -12.25
N TRP A 65 8.57 5.90 -12.41
CA TRP A 65 8.79 4.72 -13.27
C TRP A 65 10.06 3.92 -12.93
N GLY A 66 10.48 3.93 -11.67
CA GLY A 66 11.72 3.25 -11.21
C GLY A 66 13.00 4.05 -11.45
N TYR A 67 12.92 5.25 -12.04
CA TYR A 67 14.10 6.08 -12.34
C TYR A 67 14.38 7.18 -11.30
N LYS A 68 13.45 7.44 -10.36
CA LYS A 68 13.57 8.58 -9.44
C LYS A 68 14.59 8.38 -8.31
N ASP A 69 14.70 7.18 -7.78
CA ASP A 69 15.44 6.88 -6.56
C ASP A 69 15.87 5.40 -6.55
N ALA A 70 17.15 5.13 -6.27
CA ALA A 70 17.70 3.77 -6.29
C ALA A 70 17.03 2.84 -5.25
N GLY A 71 16.50 3.42 -4.15
CA GLY A 71 15.72 2.70 -3.15
C GLY A 71 14.30 2.31 -3.58
N GLN A 72 13.87 2.72 -4.78
CA GLN A 72 12.54 2.48 -5.34
C GLN A 72 12.62 2.08 -6.83
N ARG A 73 13.74 1.50 -7.24
CA ARG A 73 14.02 1.12 -8.62
C ARG A 73 13.12 -0.01 -9.12
N ARG A 74 12.83 -0.99 -8.26
CA ARG A 74 12.08 -2.19 -8.60
C ARG A 74 10.66 -2.08 -8.09
N ILE A 75 9.69 -2.35 -8.97
CA ILE A 75 8.27 -2.32 -8.64
C ILE A 75 7.78 -3.74 -8.50
N LEU A 76 7.31 -4.06 -7.29
CA LEU A 76 6.75 -5.36 -6.99
C LEU A 76 5.23 -5.27 -6.91
N ALA A 77 4.58 -6.22 -7.57
CA ALA A 77 3.17 -6.53 -7.45
C ALA A 77 2.99 -7.71 -6.49
N MET A 78 2.32 -7.48 -5.37
CA MET A 78 1.96 -8.53 -4.41
C MET A 78 0.48 -8.83 -4.57
N ASP A 79 0.16 -10.10 -4.85
CA ASP A 79 -1.20 -10.59 -4.72
C ASP A 79 -1.37 -11.05 -3.27
N ILE A 80 -2.21 -10.34 -2.51
CA ILE A 80 -2.51 -10.65 -1.11
C ILE A 80 -3.90 -11.20 -0.96
N THR A 81 -4.16 -11.96 0.11
CA THR A 81 -5.50 -12.46 0.41
C THR A 81 -6.52 -11.33 0.51
N ARG A 82 -7.72 -11.55 -0.05
CA ARG A 82 -8.87 -10.64 0.08
C ARG A 82 -9.20 -10.36 1.55
N THR A 83 -9.22 -11.41 2.37
CA THR A 83 -9.49 -11.32 3.80
C THR A 83 -8.43 -10.52 4.55
N GLY A 84 -7.14 -10.65 4.19
CA GLY A 84 -6.07 -9.83 4.76
C GLY A 84 -6.21 -8.35 4.43
N PHE A 85 -6.58 -8.03 3.18
CA PHE A 85 -6.87 -6.65 2.77
C PHE A 85 -8.08 -6.08 3.51
N GLU A 86 -9.18 -6.84 3.62
CA GLU A 86 -10.40 -6.44 4.36
C GLU A 86 -10.15 -6.29 5.86
N TRP A 87 -9.31 -7.15 6.44
CA TRP A 87 -8.81 -7.01 7.80
C TRP A 87 -8.07 -5.68 7.96
N ALA A 88 -7.16 -5.35 7.02
CA ALA A 88 -6.40 -4.11 7.10
C ALA A 88 -7.31 -2.87 7.07
N LEU A 89 -8.35 -2.86 6.24
CA LEU A 89 -9.33 -1.77 6.21
C LEU A 89 -10.10 -1.65 7.53
N THR A 90 -10.54 -2.78 8.10
CA THR A 90 -11.31 -2.82 9.36
C THR A 90 -10.48 -2.37 10.57
N HIS A 91 -9.16 -2.57 10.54
CA HIS A 91 -8.24 -2.21 11.63
C HIS A 91 -7.52 -0.86 11.39
N SER A 92 -8.09 -0.02 10.54
CA SER A 92 -7.46 1.21 10.11
C SER A 92 -7.99 2.47 10.77
N CYS A 93 -7.19 3.53 10.70
CA CYS A 93 -7.64 4.90 10.89
C CYS A 93 -7.03 5.82 9.84
N ASN A 94 -7.67 6.96 9.57
CA ASN A 94 -7.20 7.92 8.57
C ASN A 94 -5.87 8.56 9.02
N THR A 95 -4.94 8.84 8.11
CA THR A 95 -3.69 9.56 8.46
C THR A 95 -3.95 10.98 8.98
N HIS A 96 -5.05 11.61 8.56
CA HIS A 96 -5.46 12.94 9.00
C HIS A 96 -6.53 12.87 10.09
N ARG A 97 -6.45 13.82 11.04
CA ARG A 97 -7.47 14.02 12.06
C ARG A 97 -8.76 14.49 11.40
N GLY A 98 -9.90 13.91 11.77
CA GLY A 98 -11.21 14.46 11.40
C GLY A 98 -11.50 15.76 12.16
N ASP A 99 -12.33 16.64 11.58
CA ASP A 99 -12.60 17.98 12.12
C ASP A 99 -13.20 17.96 13.54
N VAL A 100 -13.97 16.92 13.86
CA VAL A 100 -14.67 16.75 15.14
C VAL A 100 -13.87 16.01 16.21
N MET A 101 -12.67 15.53 15.90
CA MET A 101 -11.87 14.73 16.84
C MET A 101 -10.81 15.59 17.54
N SER A 102 -10.66 15.45 18.85
CA SER A 102 -9.62 16.16 19.60
C SER A 102 -8.21 15.63 19.24
N PRO A 103 -7.14 16.42 19.47
CA PRO A 103 -5.76 15.94 19.29
C PRO A 103 -5.44 14.67 20.09
N GLU A 104 -5.95 14.56 21.32
CA GLU A 104 -5.67 13.45 22.24
C GLU A 104 -6.37 12.16 21.79
N GLU A 105 -7.67 12.24 21.50
CA GLU A 105 -8.43 11.12 20.93
C GLU A 105 -7.77 10.61 19.65
N TRP A 106 -7.30 11.54 18.80
CA TRP A 106 -6.61 11.16 17.59
C TRP A 106 -5.28 10.46 17.86
N SER A 107 -4.48 10.98 18.79
CA SER A 107 -3.23 10.34 19.19
C SER A 107 -3.48 8.91 19.70
N ASN A 108 -4.48 8.73 20.56
CA ASN A 108 -4.86 7.43 21.11
C ASN A 108 -5.37 6.46 20.03
N LEU A 109 -6.19 6.93 19.08
CA LEU A 109 -6.63 6.12 17.95
C LEU A 109 -5.47 5.69 17.06
N LYS A 110 -4.53 6.60 16.74
CA LYS A 110 -3.29 6.23 16.04
C LYS A 110 -2.53 5.13 16.76
N LEU A 111 -2.34 5.27 18.06
CA LEU A 111 -1.59 4.30 18.84
C LEU A 111 -2.26 2.93 18.82
N LYS A 112 -3.60 2.86 18.82
CA LYS A 112 -4.35 1.61 18.82
C LYS A 112 -4.48 0.96 17.45
N SER A 113 -4.57 1.75 16.37
CA SER A 113 -4.74 1.20 15.02
C SER A 113 -3.39 0.77 14.41
N PRO A 114 -3.23 -0.50 14.01
CA PRO A 114 -2.02 -0.96 13.31
C PRO A 114 -1.98 -0.50 11.84
N VAL A 115 -3.10 -0.04 11.28
CA VAL A 115 -3.21 0.39 9.88
C VAL A 115 -3.53 1.89 9.75
N ARG A 116 -2.96 2.52 8.72
CA ARG A 116 -3.24 3.89 8.29
C ARG A 116 -3.82 3.93 6.90
N ILE A 117 -4.81 4.79 6.68
CA ILE A 117 -5.43 5.02 5.38
C ILE A 117 -5.20 6.47 4.93
N GLN A 118 -4.77 6.61 3.69
CA GLN A 118 -4.63 7.91 3.03
C GLN A 118 -5.19 7.85 1.61
N TRP A 119 -5.90 8.90 1.22
CA TRP A 119 -6.47 9.07 -0.11
C TRP A 119 -5.73 10.17 -0.85
N ASP A 120 -4.84 9.78 -1.76
CA ASP A 120 -4.08 10.72 -2.58
C ASP A 120 -4.70 10.83 -3.98
N PRO A 121 -4.39 11.89 -4.75
CA PRO A 121 -4.90 11.98 -6.12
C PRO A 121 -4.38 10.78 -6.92
N GLU A 122 -5.22 10.20 -7.79
CA GLU A 122 -4.78 9.18 -8.76
C GLU A 122 -3.92 9.83 -9.86
N ARG A 123 -3.28 9.00 -10.69
CA ARG A 123 -2.38 9.39 -11.76
C ARG A 123 -2.79 8.80 -13.10
N ASN A 124 -2.58 9.56 -14.17
CA ASN A 124 -2.59 9.03 -15.53
C ASN A 124 -1.19 8.48 -15.91
N LEU A 125 -1.03 8.03 -17.16
CA LEU A 125 0.25 7.50 -17.68
C LEU A 125 1.35 8.57 -17.72
N GLN A 126 0.97 9.84 -17.87
CA GLN A 126 1.87 10.99 -17.83
C GLN A 126 2.22 11.42 -16.39
N LEU A 127 1.72 10.68 -15.38
CA LEU A 127 1.89 10.95 -13.95
C LEU A 127 1.26 12.27 -13.48
N GLU A 128 0.27 12.77 -14.22
CA GLU A 128 -0.51 13.95 -13.86
C GLU A 128 -1.68 13.54 -12.94
N PRO A 129 -2.09 14.42 -12.01
CA PRO A 129 -3.19 14.12 -11.10
C PRO A 129 -4.53 14.00 -11.83
N LEU A 130 -5.31 12.98 -11.48
CA LEU A 130 -6.68 12.79 -11.96
C LEU A 130 -7.71 13.35 -10.96
N PRO A 131 -8.96 13.63 -11.39
CA PRO A 131 -9.99 14.24 -10.54
C PRO A 131 -10.57 13.30 -9.47
N TYR A 132 -9.99 12.11 -9.32
CA TYR A 132 -10.38 11.12 -8.32
C TYR A 132 -9.17 10.63 -7.53
N ARG A 133 -9.47 10.01 -6.38
CA ARG A 133 -8.46 9.60 -5.40
C ARG A 133 -8.20 8.11 -5.46
N SER A 134 -7.01 7.73 -5.01
CA SER A 134 -6.59 6.34 -4.85
C SER A 134 -6.03 6.07 -3.46
N LEU A 135 -6.23 4.83 -3.04
CA LEU A 135 -5.96 4.38 -1.68
C LEU A 135 -4.48 4.10 -1.45
N GLN A 136 -3.99 4.50 -0.29
CA GLN A 136 -2.74 4.04 0.30
C GLN A 136 -3.00 3.47 1.68
N ILE A 137 -2.35 2.35 1.97
CA ILE A 137 -2.53 1.61 3.22
C ILE A 137 -1.16 1.45 3.86
N GLY A 138 -0.97 2.09 5.01
CA GLY A 138 0.23 1.98 5.84
C GLY A 138 0.06 0.89 6.89
N LEU A 139 0.86 -0.17 6.82
CA LEU A 139 0.82 -1.30 7.75
C LEU A 139 1.94 -1.15 8.79
N SER A 140 1.61 -1.33 10.07
CA SER A 140 2.55 -1.27 11.19
C SER A 140 2.19 -2.34 12.24
N LYS A 141 3.11 -2.62 13.17
CA LYS A 141 2.87 -3.56 14.28
C LYS A 141 2.43 -4.94 13.75
N GLU A 142 1.40 -5.54 14.34
CA GLU A 142 0.84 -6.83 13.93
C GLU A 142 0.46 -6.89 12.43
N ALA A 143 0.06 -5.77 11.82
CA ALA A 143 -0.31 -5.77 10.40
C ALA A 143 0.89 -6.08 9.48
N VAL A 144 2.12 -5.72 9.88
CA VAL A 144 3.33 -6.09 9.11
C VAL A 144 3.56 -7.60 9.20
N SER A 145 3.49 -8.16 10.41
CA SER A 145 3.66 -9.60 10.62
C SER A 145 2.62 -10.42 9.86
N LEU A 146 1.35 -10.02 9.92
CA LEU A 146 0.26 -10.67 9.19
C LEU A 146 0.47 -10.55 7.67
N TYR A 147 0.85 -9.37 7.18
CA TYR A 147 1.12 -9.15 5.75
C TYR A 147 2.23 -10.07 5.23
N THR A 148 3.39 -10.10 5.89
CA THR A 148 4.55 -10.88 5.45
C THR A 148 4.43 -12.37 5.75
N GLY A 149 3.69 -12.74 6.80
CA GLY A 149 3.56 -14.12 7.25
C GLY A 149 2.38 -14.88 6.64
N GLU A 150 1.29 -14.18 6.32
CA GLU A 150 0.00 -14.82 6.03
C GLU A 150 -0.66 -14.29 4.75
N TRP A 151 -0.57 -12.99 4.46
CA TRP A 151 -1.39 -12.41 3.39
C TRP A 151 -0.78 -12.56 2.02
N ILE A 152 0.54 -12.39 1.85
CA ILE A 152 1.20 -12.48 0.54
C ILE A 152 1.11 -13.90 0.00
N GLN A 153 0.48 -14.04 -1.17
CA GLN A 153 0.35 -15.32 -1.89
C GLN A 153 1.32 -15.39 -3.08
N LYS A 154 1.67 -14.24 -3.66
CA LYS A 154 2.57 -14.14 -4.81
C LYS A 154 3.24 -12.77 -4.85
N ILE A 155 4.50 -12.74 -5.28
CA ILE A 155 5.23 -11.52 -5.63
C ILE A 155 5.64 -11.63 -7.11
N THR A 156 5.40 -10.58 -7.88
CA THR A 156 5.83 -10.46 -9.29
C THR A 156 6.56 -9.14 -9.48
N ASP A 157 7.73 -9.18 -10.11
CA ASP A 157 8.40 -7.96 -10.58
C ASP A 157 7.71 -7.45 -11.85
N VAL A 158 7.39 -6.15 -11.87
CA VAL A 158 6.72 -5.47 -12.98
C VAL A 158 7.48 -4.22 -13.43
N THR A 159 8.78 -4.16 -13.12
CA THR A 159 9.71 -3.12 -13.60
C THR A 159 10.01 -3.28 -15.08
#